data_AF-G7EL20-F1
#
_entry.id   AF-G7EL20-F1
#
_cell.length_a   1.000
_cell.length_b   1.000
_cell.length_c   1.000
_cell.angle_alpha   90.00
_cell.angle_beta   90.00
_cell.angle_gamma   90.00
#
_symmetry.space_group_name_H-M   'P 1'
#
loop_
_entity.id
_entity.type
_entity.pdbx_description
1 polymer ?
#
loop_
_entity_poly.entity_id
_entity_poly.type
_entity_poly.pdbx_seq_one_letter_code
_entity_poly.pdbx_strand_id
1 'polypeptide(L)'
;MMLLAIAFGITGLAHFCADFLGPYFGTTYEWAKEYSLNSKFFWLIVISTTIGIGLSFTKVRQIEAFGASKVASSFLYILVASIGLHMNVTAIFNNPGLFLVGAIWMLVHASIMLVVAKLIKAPLFYMAVGSQANVGGAASAPVVASAFHPSLAPVGVLLAVLGYGVGTYMAYICGLMMQAVAP
;
A
#
# COMPACT_ATOMS: atom_id res chain seq x y z
N MET A 1 -3.76 4.77 -26.73
CA MET A 1 -2.54 3.99 -27.05
C MET A 1 -1.31 4.57 -26.37
N MET A 2 -0.95 5.85 -26.60
CA MET A 2 0.18 6.51 -25.92
C MET A 2 0.12 6.43 -24.39
N LEU A 3 -1.07 6.58 -23.80
CA LEU A 3 -1.30 6.48 -22.36
C LEU A 3 -0.88 5.12 -21.78
N LEU A 4 -1.29 4.04 -22.44
CA LEU A 4 -0.92 2.67 -22.04
C LEU A 4 0.56 2.40 -22.30
N ALA A 5 1.12 2.89 -23.41
CA ALA A 5 2.53 2.73 -23.72
C ALA A 5 3.42 3.39 -22.64
N ILE A 6 3.07 4.60 -22.19
CA ILE A 6 3.77 5.28 -21.10
C ILE A 6 3.60 4.50 -19.79
N ALA A 7 2.35 4.16 -19.43
CA ALA A 7 2.07 3.45 -18.18
C ALA A 7 2.79 2.09 -18.08
N PHE A 8 2.65 1.24 -19.11
CA PHE A 8 3.32 -0.06 -19.15
C PHE A 8 4.82 0.05 -19.38
N GLY A 9 5.29 1.06 -20.11
CA GLY A 9 6.73 1.31 -20.30
C GLY A 9 7.43 1.65 -18.98
N ILE A 10 6.86 2.58 -18.21
CA ILE A 10 7.38 2.95 -16.88
C ILE A 10 7.25 1.77 -15.92
N THR A 11 6.11 1.09 -15.91
CA THR A 11 5.88 -0.07 -15.02
C THR A 11 6.84 -1.22 -15.35
N GLY A 12 7.06 -1.52 -16.64
CA GLY A 12 8.01 -2.53 -17.10
C GLY A 12 9.45 -2.19 -16.72
N LEU A 13 9.86 -0.92 -16.87
CA LEU A 13 11.15 -0.46 -16.40
C LEU A 13 11.29 -0.58 -14.87
N ALA A 14 10.25 -0.21 -14.12
CA ALA A 14 10.23 -0.34 -12.68
C ALA A 14 10.33 -1.80 -12.23
N HIS A 15 9.63 -2.72 -12.89
CA HIS A 15 9.78 -4.17 -12.66
C HIS A 15 11.21 -4.64 -12.96
N PHE A 16 11.76 -4.27 -14.11
CA PHE A 16 13.12 -4.64 -14.49
C PHE A 16 14.15 -4.19 -13.44
N CYS A 17 14.05 -2.93 -12.99
CA CYS A 17 14.92 -2.42 -11.94
C CYS A 17 14.66 -3.09 -10.58
N ALA A 18 13.40 -3.35 -10.21
CA ALA A 18 13.04 -4.00 -8.96
C ALA A 18 13.51 -5.47 -8.90
N ASP A 19 13.51 -6.17 -10.03
CA ASP A 19 14.03 -7.52 -10.17
C ASP A 19 15.55 -7.60 -9.97
N PHE A 20 16.27 -6.50 -10.21
CA PHE A 20 17.69 -6.39 -9.90
C PHE A 20 17.92 -5.93 -8.45
N LEU A 21 17.27 -4.83 -8.05
CA LEU A 21 17.52 -4.17 -6.76
C LEU A 21 17.04 -5.01 -5.57
N GLY A 22 15.85 -5.61 -5.64
CA GLY A 22 15.31 -6.41 -4.53
C GLY A 22 16.26 -7.56 -4.15
N PRO A 23 16.64 -8.45 -5.09
CA PRO A 23 17.62 -9.49 -4.82
C PRO A 23 18.99 -8.94 -4.43
N TYR A 24 19.49 -7.90 -5.11
CA TYR A 24 20.80 -7.30 -4.78
C TYR A 24 20.88 -6.86 -3.31
N PHE A 25 19.88 -6.14 -2.83
CA PHE A 25 19.81 -5.73 -1.43
C PHE A 25 19.61 -6.93 -0.49
N GLY A 26 18.77 -7.90 -0.88
CA GLY A 26 18.48 -9.08 -0.06
C GLY A 26 19.65 -10.08 0.10
N THR A 27 20.57 -10.15 -0.85
CA THR A 27 21.73 -11.07 -0.81
C THR A 27 23.00 -10.39 -0.31
N THR A 28 23.17 -9.09 -0.58
CA THR A 28 24.39 -8.36 -0.20
C THR A 28 24.33 -7.86 1.25
N TYR A 29 23.13 -7.55 1.75
CA TYR A 29 22.95 -6.89 3.04
C TYR A 29 21.90 -7.62 3.88
N GLU A 30 22.30 -8.23 5.00
CA GLU A 30 21.34 -8.88 5.90
C GLU A 30 20.35 -7.89 6.51
N TRP A 31 20.83 -6.70 6.90
CA TRP A 31 20.00 -5.61 7.44
C TRP A 31 18.94 -5.11 6.44
N ALA A 32 19.15 -5.27 5.13
CA ALA A 32 18.20 -4.78 4.13
C ALA A 32 16.86 -5.54 4.14
N LYS A 33 16.85 -6.76 4.69
CA LYS A 33 15.62 -7.53 4.91
C LYS A 33 14.73 -6.87 5.97
N GLU A 34 15.34 -6.26 6.98
CA GLU A 34 14.62 -5.58 8.07
C GLU A 34 13.84 -4.37 7.53
N TYR A 35 14.46 -3.59 6.63
CA TYR A 35 13.86 -2.38 6.04
C TYR A 35 12.98 -2.67 4.80
N SER A 36 12.65 -3.93 4.52
CA SER A 36 11.93 -4.35 3.32
C SER A 36 12.60 -3.92 2.00
N LEU A 37 13.90 -3.58 2.01
CA LEU A 37 14.67 -3.21 0.82
C LEU A 37 14.95 -4.42 -0.08
N ASN A 38 14.77 -5.63 0.45
CA ASN A 38 14.73 -6.87 -0.33
C ASN A 38 13.41 -7.05 -1.12
N SER A 39 12.39 -6.24 -0.85
CA SER A 39 11.08 -6.36 -1.50
C SER A 39 11.12 -5.76 -2.91
N LYS A 40 10.82 -6.61 -3.91
CA LYS A 40 10.59 -6.15 -5.28
C LYS A 40 9.45 -5.13 -5.35
N PHE A 41 8.40 -5.33 -4.55
CA PHE A 41 7.26 -4.43 -4.50
C PHE A 41 7.66 -3.03 -4.01
N PHE A 42 8.53 -2.94 -3.00
CA PHE A 42 9.06 -1.65 -2.52
C PHE A 42 9.72 -0.86 -3.65
N TRP A 43 10.67 -1.47 -4.35
CA TRP A 43 11.40 -0.81 -5.45
C TRP A 43 10.51 -0.46 -6.64
N LEU A 44 9.55 -1.33 -6.97
CA LEU A 44 8.57 -1.06 -8.02
C LEU A 44 7.82 0.25 -7.72
N ILE A 45 7.29 0.40 -6.51
CA ILE A 45 6.54 1.61 -6.12
C ILE A 45 7.44 2.84 -6.10
N VAL A 46 8.62 2.75 -5.48
CA VAL A 46 9.55 3.89 -5.37
C VAL A 46 9.96 4.39 -6.76
N ILE A 47 10.33 3.49 -7.67
CA ILE A 47 10.79 3.84 -9.01
C ILE A 47 9.64 4.40 -9.85
N SER A 48 8.50 3.70 -9.88
CA SER A 48 7.32 4.14 -10.64
C SER A 48 6.84 5.52 -10.19
N THR A 49 6.81 5.76 -8.88
CA THR A 49 6.41 7.05 -8.30
C THR A 49 7.44 8.14 -8.61
N THR A 50 8.73 7.84 -8.51
CA THR A 50 9.80 8.81 -8.82
C THR A 50 9.76 9.23 -10.28
N ILE A 51 9.62 8.28 -11.21
CA ILE A 51 9.49 8.57 -12.64
C ILE A 51 8.19 9.34 -12.91
N GLY A 52 7.07 8.93 -12.32
CA GLY A 52 5.78 9.61 -12.47
C GLY A 52 5.82 11.06 -12.01
N ILE A 53 6.42 11.33 -10.84
CA ILE A 53 6.64 12.69 -10.33
C ILE A 53 7.58 13.47 -11.25
N GLY A 54 8.70 12.88 -11.66
CA GLY A 54 9.64 13.52 -12.59
C GLY A 54 8.97 13.93 -13.91
N LEU A 55 8.19 13.04 -14.51
CA LEU A 55 7.44 13.31 -15.73
C LEU A 55 6.33 14.34 -15.54
N SER A 56 5.80 14.51 -14.32
CA SER A 56 4.77 15.52 -14.03
C SER A 56 5.28 16.97 -14.20
N PHE A 57 6.59 17.18 -14.12
CA PHE A 57 7.24 18.47 -14.41
C PHE A 57 7.49 18.70 -15.91
N THR A 58 7.17 17.73 -16.76
CA THR A 58 7.39 17.79 -18.21
C THR A 58 6.08 17.92 -18.98
N LYS A 59 6.17 18.05 -20.31
CA LYS A 59 5.01 18.06 -21.21
C LYS A 59 4.18 16.76 -21.14
N VAL A 60 4.73 15.66 -20.61
CA VAL A 60 4.03 14.39 -20.44
C VAL A 60 2.82 14.53 -19.51
N ARG A 61 2.79 15.50 -18.58
CA ARG A 61 1.61 15.77 -17.73
C ARG A 61 0.31 16.01 -18.52
N GLN A 62 0.39 16.45 -19.77
CA GLN A 62 -0.78 16.69 -20.63
C GLN A 62 -1.58 15.41 -20.94
N ILE A 63 -1.02 14.21 -20.68
CA ILE A 63 -1.75 12.93 -20.80
C ILE A 63 -2.99 12.86 -19.91
N GLU A 64 -3.05 13.66 -18.85
CA GLU A 64 -4.23 13.74 -17.97
C GLU A 64 -5.45 14.28 -18.72
N ALA A 65 -5.27 15.23 -19.64
CA ALA A 65 -6.36 15.75 -20.49
C ALA A 65 -6.97 14.65 -21.38
N PHE A 66 -6.22 13.59 -21.66
CA PHE A 66 -6.65 12.42 -22.42
C PHE A 66 -7.22 11.30 -21.53
N GLY A 67 -7.41 11.55 -20.23
CA GLY A 67 -8.10 10.64 -19.30
C GLY A 67 -7.19 9.66 -18.55
N ALA A 68 -5.94 10.02 -18.25
CA ALA A 68 -5.00 9.14 -17.53
C ALA A 68 -5.57 8.65 -16.19
N SER A 69 -6.14 9.53 -15.38
CA SER A 69 -6.81 9.16 -14.13
C SER A 69 -7.95 8.14 -14.30
N LYS A 70 -8.71 8.20 -15.40
CA LYS A 70 -9.80 7.24 -15.65
C LYS A 70 -9.24 5.85 -15.95
N VAL A 71 -8.20 5.78 -16.77
CA VAL A 71 -7.51 4.52 -17.09
C VAL A 71 -6.88 3.93 -15.83
N ALA A 72 -6.19 4.74 -15.02
CA ALA A 72 -5.60 4.30 -13.76
C ALA A 72 -6.66 3.74 -12.78
N SER A 73 -7.82 4.39 -12.68
CA SER A 73 -8.93 3.92 -11.85
C SER A 73 -9.48 2.56 -12.30
N SER A 74 -9.55 2.31 -13.62
CA SER A 74 -9.94 0.99 -14.14
C SER A 74 -8.96 -0.12 -13.72
N PHE A 75 -7.64 0.12 -13.84
CA PHE A 75 -6.63 -0.83 -13.39
C PHE A 75 -6.70 -1.07 -11.88
N LEU A 76 -7.00 -0.03 -11.11
CA LEU A 76 -7.19 -0.13 -9.67
C LEU A 76 -8.37 -1.05 -9.32
N TYR A 77 -9.50 -0.93 -10.02
CA TYR A 77 -10.63 -1.84 -9.81
C TYR A 77 -10.33 -3.29 -10.20
N ILE A 78 -9.57 -3.50 -11.27
CA ILE A 78 -9.11 -4.85 -11.66
C ILE A 78 -8.22 -5.44 -10.56
N LEU A 79 -7.29 -4.65 -9.99
CA LEU A 79 -6.44 -5.08 -8.88
C LEU A 79 -7.27 -5.50 -7.67
N VAL A 80 -8.23 -4.66 -7.25
CA VAL A 80 -9.10 -4.94 -6.10
C VAL A 80 -9.94 -6.19 -6.33
N ALA A 81 -10.52 -6.34 -7.52
CA ALA A 81 -11.29 -7.53 -7.88
C ALA A 81 -10.43 -8.80 -7.84
N SER A 82 -9.21 -8.75 -8.37
CA SER A 82 -8.27 -9.87 -8.34
C SER A 82 -7.96 -10.31 -6.90
N ILE A 83 -7.61 -9.36 -6.02
CA ILE A 83 -7.35 -9.66 -4.60
C ILE A 83 -8.56 -10.32 -3.93
N GLY A 84 -9.77 -9.80 -4.21
CA GLY A 84 -11.01 -10.38 -3.66
C GLY A 84 -11.27 -11.82 -4.12
N LEU A 85 -10.93 -12.18 -5.36
CA LEU A 85 -11.09 -13.53 -5.90
C LEU A 85 -10.17 -14.56 -5.22
N HIS A 86 -9.05 -14.14 -4.64
CA HIS A 86 -8.16 -15.02 -3.87
C HIS A 86 -8.69 -15.33 -2.46
N MET A 87 -9.76 -14.67 -1.99
CA MET A 87 -10.30 -14.85 -0.64
C MET A 87 -11.17 -16.10 -0.53
N ASN A 88 -10.84 -16.99 0.40
CA ASN A 88 -11.71 -18.11 0.77
C ASN A 88 -12.60 -17.75 1.97
N VAL A 89 -13.86 -17.40 1.70
CA VAL A 89 -14.84 -17.03 2.74
C VAL A 89 -15.23 -18.18 3.67
N THR A 90 -15.08 -19.43 3.24
CA THR A 90 -15.45 -20.60 4.08
C THR A 90 -14.43 -20.88 5.18
N ALA A 91 -13.24 -20.26 5.13
CA ALA A 91 -12.20 -20.39 6.15
C ALA A 91 -12.66 -19.93 7.54
N ILE A 92 -13.70 -19.09 7.62
CA ILE A 92 -14.29 -18.62 8.88
C ILE A 92 -14.83 -19.77 9.75
N PHE A 93 -15.38 -20.82 9.13
CA PHE A 93 -15.92 -21.97 9.85
C PHE A 93 -14.83 -22.86 10.43
N ASN A 94 -13.66 -22.89 9.79
CA ASN A 94 -12.54 -23.72 10.21
C ASN A 94 -11.72 -23.06 11.33
N ASN A 95 -11.64 -21.73 11.35
CA ASN A 95 -10.82 -20.99 12.32
C ASN A 95 -11.55 -19.75 12.89
N PRO A 96 -12.69 -19.94 13.59
CA PRO A 96 -13.48 -18.82 14.11
C PRO A 96 -12.71 -17.95 15.10
N GLY A 97 -11.76 -18.55 15.84
CA GLY A 97 -10.90 -17.82 16.78
C GLY A 97 -10.05 -16.73 16.09
N LEU A 98 -9.51 -16.99 14.89
CA LEU A 98 -8.71 -16.00 14.17
C LEU A 98 -9.55 -14.80 13.71
N PHE A 99 -10.82 -15.04 13.35
CA PHE A 99 -11.75 -13.96 13.01
C PHE A 99 -12.12 -13.11 14.22
N LEU A 100 -12.29 -13.72 15.40
CA LEU A 100 -12.52 -12.98 16.64
C LEU A 100 -11.32 -12.09 16.98
N VAL A 101 -10.10 -12.61 16.88
CA VAL A 101 -8.87 -11.83 17.06
C VAL A 101 -8.81 -10.68 16.06
N GLY A 102 -9.10 -10.93 14.78
CA GLY A 102 -9.18 -9.90 13.75
C GLY A 102 -10.24 -8.82 14.05
N ALA A 103 -11.41 -9.21 14.53
CA ALA A 103 -12.47 -8.28 14.91
C ALA A 103 -12.05 -7.40 16.10
N ILE A 104 -11.45 -7.99 17.14
CA ILE A 104 -10.90 -7.23 18.29
C ILE A 104 -9.82 -6.26 17.81
N TRP A 105 -8.90 -6.72 16.95
CA TRP A 105 -7.86 -5.87 16.38
C TRP A 105 -8.46 -4.67 15.64
N MET A 106 -9.45 -4.89 14.78
CA MET A 106 -10.11 -3.83 14.02
C MET A 106 -10.86 -2.85 14.91
N LEU A 107 -11.50 -3.33 15.98
CA LEU A 107 -12.17 -2.48 16.96
C LEU A 107 -11.16 -1.57 17.69
N VAL A 108 -10.04 -2.13 18.15
CA VAL A 108 -8.98 -1.36 18.80
C VAL A 108 -8.39 -0.33 17.84
N HIS A 109 -8.03 -0.75 16.63
CA HIS A 109 -7.50 0.14 15.59
C HIS A 109 -8.46 1.28 15.26
N ALA A 110 -9.73 0.98 14.95
CA ALA A 110 -10.73 1.99 14.60
C ALA A 110 -10.97 2.96 15.77
N SER A 111 -11.03 2.45 17.00
CA SER A 111 -11.21 3.27 18.20
C SER A 111 -10.06 4.26 18.37
N ILE A 112 -8.80 3.79 18.26
CA ILE A 112 -7.62 4.64 18.36
C ILE A 112 -7.62 5.69 17.25
N MET A 113 -7.88 5.29 15.99
CA MET A 113 -7.92 6.22 14.86
C MET A 113 -8.96 7.32 15.05
N LEU A 114 -10.17 6.98 15.52
CA LEU A 114 -11.23 7.95 15.77
C LEU A 114 -10.91 8.89 16.94
N VAL A 115 -10.36 8.35 18.04
CA VAL A 115 -9.95 9.14 19.20
C VAL A 115 -8.85 10.13 18.81
N VAL A 116 -7.79 9.65 18.14
CA VAL A 116 -6.68 10.50 17.70
C VAL A 116 -7.17 11.56 16.71
N ALA A 117 -7.99 11.18 15.71
CA ALA A 117 -8.56 12.13 14.76
C ALA A 117 -9.36 13.23 15.46
N LYS A 118 -10.12 12.89 16.51
CA LYS A 118 -10.86 13.87 17.31
C LYS A 118 -9.95 14.78 18.12
N LEU A 119 -8.92 14.22 18.77
CA LEU A 119 -7.97 14.97 19.60
C LEU A 119 -7.21 16.04 18.81
N ILE A 120 -6.71 15.67 17.62
CA ILE A 120 -5.95 16.59 16.77
C ILE A 120 -6.84 17.41 15.83
N LYS A 121 -8.17 17.22 15.90
CA LYS A 121 -9.16 17.84 15.01
C LYS A 121 -8.83 17.61 13.52
N ALA A 122 -8.40 16.40 13.18
CA ALA A 122 -8.06 16.03 11.81
C ALA A 122 -9.32 15.93 10.93
N PRO A 123 -9.25 16.39 9.68
CA PRO A 123 -10.23 16.04 8.65
C PRO A 123 -10.42 14.52 8.52
N LEU A 124 -11.68 14.10 8.34
CA LEU A 124 -12.06 12.70 8.10
C LEU A 124 -11.29 12.06 6.94
N PHE A 125 -10.93 12.87 5.93
CA PHE A 125 -10.08 12.46 4.81
C PHE A 125 -8.76 11.83 5.27
N TYR A 126 -8.00 12.52 6.12
CA TYR A 126 -6.69 12.02 6.58
C TYR A 126 -6.83 10.76 7.42
N MET A 127 -7.88 10.68 8.24
CA MET A 127 -8.18 9.49 9.03
C MET A 127 -8.52 8.29 8.13
N ALA A 128 -9.36 8.49 7.12
CA ALA A 128 -9.79 7.42 6.21
C ALA A 128 -8.62 6.86 5.37
N VAL A 129 -7.82 7.74 4.75
CA VAL A 129 -6.67 7.31 3.95
C VAL A 129 -5.60 6.67 4.85
N GLY A 130 -5.32 7.26 6.02
CA GLY A 130 -4.36 6.72 6.97
C GLY A 130 -4.77 5.34 7.52
N SER A 131 -6.05 5.14 7.83
CA SER A 131 -6.54 3.83 8.26
C SER A 131 -6.38 2.78 7.17
N GLN A 132 -6.71 3.12 5.91
CA GLN A 132 -6.57 2.18 4.81
C GLN A 132 -5.11 1.88 4.47
N ALA A 133 -4.21 2.86 4.62
CA ALA A 133 -2.77 2.63 4.48
C ALA A 133 -2.23 1.58 5.46
N ASN A 134 -2.79 1.50 6.66
CA ASN A 134 -2.36 0.55 7.70
C ASN A 134 -3.05 -0.81 7.62
N VAL A 135 -4.33 -0.87 7.23
CA VAL A 135 -5.11 -2.12 7.26
C VAL A 135 -5.24 -2.76 5.89
N GLY A 136 -5.68 -2.00 4.88
CA GLY A 136 -5.88 -2.54 3.53
C GLY A 136 -4.71 -2.28 2.58
N GLY A 137 -3.68 -1.59 3.06
CA GLY A 137 -2.38 -1.45 2.41
C GLY A 137 -2.47 -0.82 1.01
N ALA A 138 -1.58 -1.28 0.13
CA ALA A 138 -1.44 -0.72 -1.21
C ALA A 138 -2.66 -1.00 -2.11
N ALA A 139 -3.55 -1.92 -1.72
CA ALA A 139 -4.74 -2.23 -2.48
C ALA A 139 -5.85 -1.21 -2.27
N SER A 140 -6.12 -0.81 -1.01
CA SER A 140 -7.30 -0.02 -0.69
C SER A 140 -7.01 1.44 -0.32
N ALA A 141 -5.80 1.76 0.17
CA ALA A 141 -5.43 3.15 0.48
C ALA A 141 -5.51 4.08 -0.75
N PRO A 142 -5.04 3.67 -1.94
CA PRO A 142 -5.16 4.50 -3.14
C PRO A 142 -6.60 4.67 -3.62
N VAL A 143 -7.44 3.64 -3.40
CA VAL A 143 -8.87 3.66 -3.74
C VAL A 143 -9.60 4.68 -2.88
N VAL A 144 -9.37 4.63 -1.57
CA VAL A 144 -10.01 5.60 -0.66
C VAL A 144 -9.48 7.00 -0.91
N ALA A 145 -8.19 7.17 -1.19
CA ALA A 145 -7.64 8.49 -1.53
C ALA A 145 -8.21 9.04 -2.85
N SER A 146 -8.33 8.21 -3.89
CA SER A 146 -8.84 8.63 -5.21
C SER A 146 -10.33 8.99 -5.19
N ALA A 147 -11.10 8.41 -4.27
CA ALA A 147 -12.50 8.77 -4.04
C ALA A 147 -12.66 10.24 -3.60
N PHE A 148 -11.64 10.84 -2.97
CA PHE A 148 -11.63 12.27 -2.65
C PHE A 148 -11.08 13.11 -3.80
N HIS A 149 -9.93 12.71 -4.36
CA HIS A 149 -9.40 13.33 -5.57
C HIS A 149 -8.46 12.35 -6.28
N PRO A 150 -8.58 12.14 -7.62
CA PRO A 150 -7.75 11.18 -8.35
C PRO A 150 -6.24 11.38 -8.18
N SER A 151 -5.79 12.63 -8.04
CA SER A 151 -4.36 12.95 -7.83
C SER A 151 -3.81 12.50 -6.47
N LEU A 152 -4.65 12.02 -5.55
CA LEU A 152 -4.24 11.57 -4.22
C LEU A 152 -3.97 10.06 -4.18
N ALA A 153 -4.28 9.30 -5.24
CA ALA A 153 -3.94 7.88 -5.31
C ALA A 153 -2.46 7.59 -5.04
N PRO A 154 -1.48 8.31 -5.64
CA PRO A 154 -0.06 8.11 -5.35
C PRO A 154 0.29 8.38 -3.88
N VAL A 155 -0.36 9.36 -3.26
CA VAL A 155 -0.17 9.68 -1.83
C VAL A 155 -0.66 8.50 -0.97
N GLY A 156 -1.82 7.93 -1.29
CA GLY A 156 -2.33 6.72 -0.63
C GLY A 156 -1.40 5.52 -0.79
N VAL A 157 -0.79 5.32 -1.97
CA VAL A 157 0.22 4.28 -2.21
C VAL A 157 1.45 4.48 -1.31
N LEU A 158 2.01 5.69 -1.28
CA LEU A 158 3.20 5.99 -0.46
C LEU A 158 2.92 5.83 1.03
N LEU A 159 1.76 6.30 1.49
CA LEU A 159 1.30 6.08 2.87
C LEU A 159 1.18 4.60 3.20
N ALA A 160 0.66 3.78 2.28
CA ALA A 160 0.59 2.34 2.47
C ALA A 160 1.98 1.69 2.57
N VAL A 161 2.93 2.08 1.72
CA VAL A 161 4.32 1.59 1.81
C VAL A 161 4.97 1.97 3.13
N LEU A 162 4.78 3.21 3.58
CA LEU A 162 5.26 3.66 4.89
C LEU A 162 4.61 2.84 6.02
N GLY A 163 3.29 2.65 5.95
CA GLY A 163 2.52 1.84 6.88
C GLY A 163 3.02 0.39 6.94
N TYR A 164 3.36 -0.21 5.80
CA TYR A 164 3.98 -1.55 5.75
C TYR A 164 5.35 -1.57 6.42
N GLY A 165 6.21 -0.59 6.15
CA GLY A 165 7.53 -0.51 6.77
C GLY A 165 7.41 -0.43 8.29
N VAL A 166 6.68 0.56 8.80
CA VAL A 166 6.47 0.77 10.25
C VAL A 166 5.74 -0.43 10.87
N GLY A 167 4.70 -0.93 10.22
CA GLY A 167 3.90 -2.06 10.68
C GLY A 167 4.71 -3.34 10.83
N THR A 168 5.66 -3.60 9.93
CA THR A 168 6.55 -4.79 10.01
C THR A 168 7.41 -4.74 11.27
N TYR A 169 8.02 -3.60 11.57
CA TYR A 169 8.82 -3.43 12.77
C TYR A 169 8.01 -3.55 14.05
N MET A 170 6.85 -2.89 14.09
CA MET A 170 5.97 -2.95 15.26
C MET A 170 5.42 -4.37 15.48
N ALA A 171 5.08 -5.08 14.39
CA ALA A 171 4.65 -6.47 14.47
C ALA A 171 5.76 -7.39 14.99
N TYR A 172 7.02 -7.17 14.58
CA TYR A 172 8.17 -7.89 15.11
C TYR A 172 8.33 -7.67 16.62
N ILE A 173 8.26 -6.41 17.08
CA ILE A 173 8.32 -6.08 18.50
C ILE A 173 7.16 -6.73 19.27
N CYS A 174 5.93 -6.66 18.75
CA CYS A 174 4.78 -7.36 19.34
C CYS A 174 5.03 -8.88 19.43
N GLY A 175 5.64 -9.48 18.40
CA GLY A 175 6.03 -10.89 18.40
C GLY A 175 7.04 -11.22 19.50
N LEU A 176 8.07 -10.39 19.69
CA LEU A 176 9.03 -10.54 20.79
C LEU A 176 8.36 -10.40 22.16
N MET A 177 7.43 -9.45 22.31
CA MET A 177 6.67 -9.29 23.55
C MET A 177 5.80 -10.52 23.85
N MET A 178 5.12 -11.05 22.84
CA MET A 178 4.34 -12.29 22.97
C MET A 178 5.23 -13.48 23.33
N GLN A 179 6.40 -13.62 22.71
CA GLN A 179 7.35 -14.68 23.02
C GLN A 179 7.84 -14.59 24.47
N ALA A 180 8.09 -13.38 24.98
CA ALA A 180 8.57 -13.17 26.35
C ALA A 180 7.55 -13.57 27.43
N VAL A 181 6.26 -13.59 27.10
CA VAL A 181 5.16 -13.97 28.01
C VAL A 181 4.53 -15.32 27.66
N ALA A 182 5.03 -16.00 26.62
CA ALA A 182 4.56 -17.32 26.23
C ALA A 182 4.95 -18.34 27.31
N PRO A 183 4.01 -19.18 27.78
CA PRO A 183 4.25 -20.16 28.84
C PRO A 183 5.14 -21.32 28.41
#